data_AF-A0A176RTG2-F1
#
_entry.id   AF-A0A176RTG2-F1
#
_cell.length_a   1.000
_cell.length_b   1.000
_cell.length_c   1.000
_cell.angle_alpha   90.00
_cell.angle_beta   90.00
_cell.angle_gamma   90.00
#
_symmetry.space_group_name_H-M   'P 1'
#
loop_
_entity.id
_entity.type
_entity.pdbx_description
1 polymer ?
#
loop_
_entity_poly.entity_id
_entity_poly.type
_entity_poly.pdbx_seq_one_letter_code
_entity_poly.pdbx_strand_id
1 'polypeptide(L)'
;MDYISKPFKKEDVLARVKTHLKLHRLQQQLAAQNQELQKALEELRNTQQELIQAEKMAALGQLIAGVAHEINNPLSAINSSVMSINEFLSQTITQLPEFFRSLPEEKQQAFFALLQRSLAKETLFSTKEERELKRKLSRQLKDIEDADIVADTLVEMGIYDNVEEFFSLLQAPDSEIILDFAYKISNLQRSSKTIETASQRASNVVFALKIFARFDQLGKKVQANITDSIETVLTLYHNKLKHDIEVIKHYAPLPPILCYPDELNHVWTNLIHNALQAMEYKGTLIIEVSEQDKQAVISMTDSFSLLAWTFWRRRRAAIWPRKMVSRRTPLTLGIGLLLAQRWRCGKMIA
;
A
#
# COMPACT_ATOMS: atom_id res chain seq x y z
N MET A 1 47.36 -32.51 -47.67
CA MET A 1 48.37 -33.10 -48.57
C MET A 1 49.73 -32.64 -48.08
N ASP A 2 50.39 -33.44 -47.25
CA ASP A 2 51.62 -33.03 -46.55
C ASP A 2 52.74 -34.04 -46.84
N TYR A 3 53.19 -34.05 -48.09
CA TYR A 3 54.31 -34.91 -48.52
C TYR A 3 55.55 -34.05 -48.74
N ILE A 4 56.74 -34.59 -48.44
CA ILE A 4 58.02 -34.00 -48.85
C ILE A 4 58.49 -34.83 -50.03
N SER A 5 58.66 -34.21 -51.20
CA SER A 5 59.15 -34.89 -52.40
C SER A 5 60.62 -35.29 -52.22
N LYS A 6 60.96 -36.53 -52.60
CA LYS A 6 62.35 -36.99 -52.60
C LYS A 6 63.12 -36.40 -53.80
N PRO A 7 64.43 -36.13 -53.66
CA PRO A 7 65.24 -36.28 -52.45
C PRO A 7 64.97 -35.17 -51.41
N PHE A 8 64.97 -35.53 -50.13
CA PHE A 8 64.62 -34.61 -49.05
C PHE A 8 65.62 -33.46 -48.95
N LYS A 9 65.13 -32.21 -49.02
CA LYS A 9 65.94 -31.02 -48.68
C LYS A 9 65.91 -30.79 -47.18
N LYS A 10 67.08 -30.76 -46.54
CA LYS A 10 67.25 -30.59 -45.09
C LYS A 10 66.58 -29.31 -44.57
N GLU A 11 66.62 -28.24 -45.36
CA GLU A 11 66.02 -26.94 -45.05
C GLU A 11 64.49 -27.01 -44.96
N ASP A 12 63.83 -27.70 -45.89
CA ASP A 12 62.37 -27.85 -45.93
C ASP A 12 61.86 -28.67 -44.73
N VAL A 13 62.59 -29.73 -44.37
CA VAL A 13 62.29 -30.56 -43.20
C VAL A 13 62.41 -29.74 -41.91
N LEU A 14 63.51 -28.99 -41.76
CA LEU A 14 63.75 -28.14 -40.58
C LEU A 14 62.71 -27.01 -40.47
N ALA A 15 62.31 -26.40 -41.58
CA ALA A 15 61.27 -25.36 -41.61
C ALA A 15 59.89 -25.91 -41.19
N ARG A 16 59.53 -27.12 -41.63
CA ARG A 16 58.29 -27.80 -41.21
C ARG A 16 58.30 -28.18 -39.74
N VAL A 17 59.39 -28.77 -39.24
CA VAL A 17 59.53 -29.11 -37.82
C VAL A 17 59.42 -27.86 -36.96
N LYS A 18 60.09 -26.76 -37.34
CA LYS A 18 59.97 -25.47 -36.63
C LYS A 18 58.52 -24.95 -36.62
N THR A 19 57.82 -25.03 -37.75
CA THR A 19 56.43 -24.59 -37.87
C THR A 19 55.49 -25.45 -37.01
N HIS A 20 55.62 -26.78 -37.03
CA HIS A 20 54.82 -27.67 -36.19
C HIS A 20 55.10 -27.49 -34.70
N LEU A 21 56.37 -27.31 -34.30
CA LEU A 21 56.72 -26.99 -32.92
C LEU A 21 56.13 -25.65 -32.48
N LYS A 22 56.16 -24.63 -33.35
CA LYS A 22 55.55 -23.32 -33.09
C LYS A 22 54.02 -23.42 -32.96
N LEU A 23 53.36 -24.14 -33.86
CA LEU A 23 51.91 -24.38 -33.80
C LEU A 23 51.50 -25.12 -32.52
N HIS A 24 52.24 -26.18 -32.16
CA HIS A 24 51.98 -26.92 -30.94
C HIS A 24 52.13 -26.04 -29.70
N ARG A 25 53.17 -25.20 -29.65
CA ARG A 25 53.39 -24.24 -28.56
C ARG A 25 52.27 -23.20 -28.46
N LEU A 26 51.81 -22.67 -29.60
CA LEU A 26 50.67 -21.74 -29.66
C LEU A 26 49.36 -22.40 -29.24
N GLN A 27 49.11 -23.66 -29.62
CA GLN A 27 47.94 -24.42 -29.17
C GLN A 27 47.95 -24.64 -27.66
N GLN A 28 49.11 -24.97 -27.08
CA GLN A 28 49.26 -25.11 -25.62
C GLN A 28 49.01 -23.77 -24.91
N GLN A 29 49.55 -22.67 -25.42
CA GLN A 29 49.31 -21.33 -24.87
C GLN A 29 47.83 -20.94 -24.94
N LEU A 30 47.17 -21.20 -26.08
CA LEU A 30 45.74 -20.92 -26.26
C LEU A 30 44.88 -21.75 -25.30
N ALA A 31 45.21 -23.03 -25.12
CA ALA A 31 44.52 -23.90 -24.17
C ALA A 31 44.67 -23.40 -22.72
N ALA A 32 45.90 -23.00 -22.33
CA ALA A 32 46.16 -22.42 -21.01
C ALA A 32 45.38 -21.11 -20.80
N GLN A 33 45.38 -20.21 -21.79
CA GLN A 33 44.62 -18.95 -21.72
C GLN A 33 43.10 -19.18 -21.66
N ASN A 34 42.57 -20.14 -22.41
CA ASN A 34 41.15 -20.47 -22.35
C ASN A 34 40.74 -21.01 -20.98
N GLN A 35 41.60 -21.83 -20.36
CA GLN A 35 41.35 -22.36 -19.02
C GLN A 35 41.41 -21.27 -17.95
N GLU A 36 42.38 -20.36 -18.04
CA GLU A 36 42.50 -19.20 -17.16
C GLU A 36 41.31 -18.24 -17.30
N LEU A 37 40.87 -17.99 -18.54
CA LEU A 37 39.69 -17.17 -18.82
C LEU A 37 38.41 -17.80 -18.27
N GLN A 38 38.23 -19.12 -18.42
CA GLN A 38 37.08 -19.84 -17.84
C GLN A 38 37.05 -19.69 -16.32
N LYS A 39 38.20 -19.84 -15.66
CA LYS A 39 38.31 -19.69 -14.21
C LYS A 39 37.98 -18.25 -13.77
N ALA A 40 38.53 -17.26 -14.46
CA ALA A 40 38.26 -15.85 -14.18
C ALA A 40 36.77 -15.49 -14.39
N LEU A 41 36.11 -16.06 -15.41
CA LEU A 41 34.67 -15.87 -15.63
C LEU A 41 33.83 -16.49 -14.52
N GLU A 42 34.20 -17.66 -14.03
CA GLU A 42 33.51 -18.34 -12.94
C GLU A 42 33.68 -17.60 -11.61
N GLU A 43 34.89 -17.14 -11.31
CA GLU A 43 35.18 -16.25 -10.17
C GLU A 43 34.37 -14.95 -10.26
N LEU A 44 34.40 -14.26 -11.42
CA LEU A 44 33.64 -13.03 -11.63
C LEU A 44 32.13 -13.25 -11.42
N ARG A 45 31.59 -14.36 -11.93
CA ARG A 45 30.18 -14.70 -11.78
C ARG A 45 29.82 -14.96 -10.30
N ASN A 46 30.67 -15.66 -9.56
CA ASN A 46 30.45 -15.92 -8.14
C ASN A 46 30.51 -14.61 -7.34
N THR A 47 31.51 -13.76 -7.57
CA THR A 47 31.62 -12.44 -6.93
C THR A 47 30.42 -11.54 -7.27
N GLN A 48 29.93 -11.56 -8.51
CA GLN A 48 28.71 -10.83 -8.87
C GLN A 48 27.48 -11.33 -8.09
N GLN A 49 27.33 -12.64 -7.92
CA GLN A 49 26.25 -13.20 -7.11
C GLN A 49 26.34 -12.79 -5.64
N GLU A 50 27.54 -12.81 -5.06
CA GLU A 50 27.79 -12.36 -3.69
C GLU A 50 27.50 -10.87 -3.51
N LEU A 51 27.93 -10.02 -4.45
CA LEU A 51 27.65 -8.58 -4.42
C LEU A 51 26.15 -8.28 -4.51
N ILE A 52 25.44 -8.95 -5.43
CA ILE A 52 23.98 -8.84 -5.53
C ILE A 52 23.33 -9.25 -4.19
N GLN A 53 23.81 -10.32 -3.56
CA GLN A 53 23.29 -10.77 -2.27
C GLN A 53 23.57 -9.78 -1.14
N ALA A 54 24.76 -9.18 -1.10
CA ALA A 54 25.14 -8.18 -0.11
C ALA A 54 24.33 -6.88 -0.28
N GLU A 55 24.14 -6.41 -1.51
CA GLU A 55 23.31 -5.23 -1.81
C GLU A 55 21.85 -5.47 -1.44
N LYS A 56 21.32 -6.68 -1.69
CA LYS A 56 19.98 -7.09 -1.23
C LYS A 56 19.85 -7.06 0.29
N MET A 57 20.84 -7.57 1.02
CA MET A 57 20.81 -7.57 2.50
C MET A 57 20.90 -6.15 3.06
N ALA A 58 21.68 -5.26 2.44
CA ALA A 58 21.74 -3.86 2.81
C ALA A 58 20.40 -3.14 2.55
N ALA A 59 19.79 -3.36 1.38
CA ALA A 59 18.47 -2.83 1.03
C ALA A 59 17.36 -3.36 1.96
N LEU A 60 17.42 -4.66 2.29
CA LEU A 60 16.54 -5.29 3.27
C LEU A 60 16.71 -4.66 4.66
N GLY A 61 17.94 -4.41 5.11
CA GLY A 61 18.20 -3.75 6.40
C GLY A 61 17.61 -2.34 6.47
N GLN A 62 17.77 -1.53 5.42
CA GLN A 62 17.15 -0.20 5.35
C GLN A 62 15.61 -0.27 5.31
N LEU A 63 15.05 -1.22 4.56
CA LEU A 63 13.61 -1.45 4.51
C LEU A 63 13.06 -1.93 5.85
N ILE A 64 13.72 -2.84 6.55
CA ILE A 64 13.28 -3.34 7.86
C ILE A 64 13.20 -2.19 8.86
N ALA A 65 14.17 -1.26 8.88
CA ALA A 65 14.12 -0.09 9.76
C ALA A 65 12.94 0.84 9.43
N GLY A 66 12.69 1.11 8.14
CA GLY A 66 11.55 1.92 7.70
C GLY A 66 10.21 1.24 7.99
N VAL A 67 10.13 -0.06 7.76
CA VAL A 67 8.93 -0.85 8.01
C VAL A 67 8.65 -1.00 9.51
N ALA A 68 9.67 -1.22 10.33
CA ALA A 68 9.50 -1.24 11.78
C ALA A 68 8.88 0.08 12.26
N HIS A 69 9.34 1.22 11.73
CA HIS A 69 8.73 2.51 12.03
C HIS A 69 7.28 2.61 11.53
N GLU A 70 7.00 2.15 10.32
CA GLU A 70 5.64 2.15 9.74
C GLU A 70 4.66 1.18 10.44
N ILE A 71 5.14 0.11 11.07
CA ILE A 71 4.35 -0.80 11.91
C ILE A 71 4.17 -0.22 13.31
N ASN A 72 5.21 0.37 13.88
CA ASN A 72 5.16 0.91 15.23
C ASN A 72 4.15 2.06 15.33
N ASN A 73 4.04 2.91 14.31
CA ASN A 73 3.10 4.03 14.30
C ASN A 73 1.62 3.62 14.52
N PRO A 74 1.03 2.69 13.73
CA PRO A 74 -0.30 2.20 14.00
C PRO A 74 -0.40 1.43 15.33
N LEU A 75 0.62 0.67 15.74
CA LEU A 75 0.59 -0.03 17.03
C LEU A 75 0.54 0.95 18.21
N SER A 76 1.27 2.06 18.16
CA SER A 76 1.19 3.11 19.18
C SER A 76 -0.22 3.71 19.24
N ALA A 77 -0.83 4.01 18.09
CA ALA A 77 -2.20 4.52 18.04
C ALA A 77 -3.23 3.52 18.63
N ILE A 78 -3.06 2.22 18.36
CA ILE A 78 -3.88 1.16 18.96
C ILE A 78 -3.70 1.15 20.47
N ASN A 79 -2.46 1.13 20.96
CA ASN A 79 -2.18 1.07 22.40
C ASN A 79 -2.73 2.28 23.15
N SER A 80 -2.56 3.49 22.63
CA SER A 80 -3.14 4.70 23.22
C SER A 80 -4.67 4.63 23.26
N SER A 81 -5.30 4.19 22.18
CA SER A 81 -6.76 4.04 22.12
C SER A 81 -7.29 2.99 23.10
N VAL A 82 -6.59 1.85 23.22
CA VAL A 82 -6.91 0.79 24.20
C VAL A 82 -6.75 1.30 25.63
N MET A 83 -5.72 2.11 25.91
CA MET A 83 -5.54 2.73 27.23
C MET A 83 -6.71 3.65 27.58
N SER A 84 -7.16 4.49 26.65
CA SER A 84 -8.33 5.36 26.85
C SER A 84 -9.63 4.56 27.08
N ILE A 85 -9.83 3.46 26.34
CA ILE A 85 -10.98 2.57 26.54
C ILE A 85 -10.92 1.90 27.94
N ASN A 86 -9.75 1.43 28.36
CA ASN A 86 -9.58 0.83 29.68
C ASN A 86 -9.81 1.83 30.82
N GLU A 87 -9.37 3.08 30.66
CA GLU A 87 -9.65 4.16 31.61
C GLU A 87 -11.15 4.41 31.73
N PHE A 88 -11.86 4.51 30.60
CA PHE A 88 -13.32 4.63 30.59
C PHE A 88 -14.01 3.45 31.31
N LEU A 89 -13.61 2.22 30.98
CA LEU A 89 -14.22 1.01 31.54
C LEU A 89 -13.88 0.78 33.02
N SER A 90 -12.79 1.35 33.53
CA SER A 90 -12.39 1.20 34.94
C SER A 90 -12.91 2.35 35.81
N GLN A 91 -13.00 3.57 35.27
CA GLN A 91 -13.32 4.77 36.05
C GLN A 91 -14.65 5.40 35.68
N THR A 92 -14.93 5.61 34.39
CA THR A 92 -16.13 6.35 33.95
C THR A 92 -17.40 5.51 34.06
N ILE A 93 -17.33 4.22 33.70
CA ILE A 93 -18.51 3.35 33.71
C ILE A 93 -19.05 3.13 35.13
N THR A 94 -18.20 3.18 36.16
CA THR A 94 -18.59 2.99 37.56
C THR A 94 -19.28 4.23 38.12
N GLN A 95 -18.99 5.41 37.58
CA GLN A 95 -19.60 6.70 37.97
C GLN A 95 -20.90 6.99 37.19
N LEU A 96 -21.11 6.32 36.06
CA LEU A 96 -22.24 6.53 35.16
C LEU A 96 -23.62 6.41 35.85
N PRO A 97 -23.89 5.44 36.75
CA PRO A 97 -25.17 5.39 37.45
C PRO A 97 -25.44 6.61 38.33
N GLU A 98 -24.42 7.11 39.02
CA GLU A 98 -24.56 8.26 39.91
C GLU A 98 -24.72 9.56 39.13
N PHE A 99 -24.00 9.69 38.00
CA PHE A 99 -24.16 10.79 37.07
C PHE A 99 -25.60 10.92 36.55
N PHE A 100 -26.23 9.81 36.13
CA PHE A 100 -27.62 9.87 35.67
C PHE A 100 -28.64 10.10 36.80
N ARG A 101 -28.31 9.74 38.05
CA ARG A 101 -29.16 10.06 39.21
C ARG A 101 -29.14 11.53 39.57
N SER A 102 -27.99 12.20 39.41
CA SER A 102 -27.86 13.63 39.69
C SER A 102 -28.36 14.51 38.54
N LEU A 103 -28.47 13.98 37.32
CA LEU A 103 -28.91 14.72 36.14
C LEU A 103 -30.46 14.72 36.02
N PRO A 104 -31.14 15.88 36.06
CA PRO A 104 -32.59 15.97 35.90
C PRO A 104 -33.09 15.43 34.55
N GLU A 105 -34.30 14.86 34.51
CA GLU A 105 -34.88 14.26 33.29
C GLU A 105 -34.87 15.20 32.06
N GLU A 106 -35.14 16.49 32.27
CA GLU A 106 -35.11 17.51 31.21
C GLU A 106 -33.72 17.65 30.57
N LYS A 107 -32.65 17.55 31.37
CA LYS A 107 -31.27 17.60 30.89
C LYS A 107 -30.81 16.26 30.31
N GLN A 108 -31.33 15.13 30.78
CA GLN A 108 -30.99 13.81 30.24
C GLN A 108 -31.31 13.72 28.74
N GLN A 109 -32.45 14.25 28.31
CA GLN A 109 -32.82 14.26 26.89
C GLN A 109 -31.82 15.05 26.03
N ALA A 110 -31.44 16.25 26.48
CA ALA A 110 -30.44 17.06 25.80
C ALA A 110 -29.06 16.37 25.79
N PHE A 111 -28.69 15.69 26.87
CA PHE A 111 -27.42 14.97 26.95
C PHE A 111 -27.38 13.79 25.97
N PHE A 112 -28.46 13.01 25.86
CA PHE A 112 -28.54 11.94 24.87
C PHE A 112 -28.52 12.49 23.44
N ALA A 113 -29.15 13.63 23.17
CA ALA A 113 -29.08 14.28 21.87
C ALA A 113 -27.64 14.73 21.54
N LEU A 114 -26.92 15.29 22.52
CA LEU A 114 -25.51 15.66 22.39
C LEU A 114 -24.65 14.43 22.05
N LEU A 115 -24.84 13.34 22.80
CA LEU A 115 -24.15 12.08 22.58
C LEU A 115 -24.44 11.52 21.18
N GLN A 116 -25.71 11.35 20.81
CA GLN A 116 -26.09 10.83 19.49
C GLN A 116 -25.46 11.64 18.36
N ARG A 117 -25.41 12.97 18.50
CA ARG A 117 -24.78 13.84 17.51
C ARG A 117 -23.27 13.64 17.44
N SER A 118 -22.60 13.49 18.57
CA SER A 118 -21.16 13.17 18.60
C SER A 118 -20.85 11.82 17.96
N LEU A 119 -21.73 10.83 18.15
CA LEU A 119 -21.55 9.48 17.66
C LEU A 119 -21.90 9.34 16.16
N ALA A 120 -22.72 10.23 15.61
CA ALA A 120 -23.20 10.16 14.23
C ALA A 120 -22.24 10.75 13.18
N LYS A 121 -21.35 11.68 13.56
CA LYS A 121 -20.48 12.39 12.60
C LYS A 121 -19.07 11.80 12.58
N GLU A 122 -18.62 11.35 11.40
CA GLU A 122 -17.19 11.13 11.15
C GLU A 122 -16.49 12.49 11.03
N THR A 123 -15.66 12.84 12.00
CA THR A 123 -14.86 14.07 11.94
C THR A 123 -13.65 13.87 11.01
N LEU A 124 -13.71 14.45 9.82
CA LEU A 124 -12.63 14.46 8.83
C LEU A 124 -12.13 15.89 8.56
N PHE A 125 -11.88 16.67 9.62
CA PHE A 125 -11.33 18.03 9.46
C PHE A 125 -9.82 18.02 9.42
N SER A 126 -9.27 18.90 8.58
CA SER A 126 -7.86 19.27 8.69
C SER A 126 -7.62 20.13 9.93
N THR A 127 -6.39 20.13 10.44
CA THR A 127 -5.97 20.95 11.59
C THR A 127 -6.24 22.45 11.41
N LYS A 128 -6.37 22.92 10.17
CA LYS A 128 -6.74 24.32 9.88
C LYS A 128 -8.24 24.55 10.03
N GLU A 129 -9.07 23.66 9.50
CA GLU A 129 -10.54 23.73 9.60
C GLU A 129 -10.98 23.61 11.05
N GLU A 130 -10.38 22.69 11.81
CA GLU A 130 -10.63 22.52 13.24
C GLU A 130 -10.40 23.82 14.04
N ARG A 131 -9.29 24.52 13.76
CA ARG A 131 -8.99 25.83 14.39
C ARG A 131 -9.98 26.92 13.99
N GLU A 132 -10.46 26.92 12.74
CA GLU A 132 -11.46 27.87 12.27
C GLU A 132 -12.82 27.61 12.92
N LEU A 133 -13.22 26.34 13.05
CA LEU A 133 -14.43 25.92 13.74
C LEU A 133 -14.37 26.27 15.23
N LYS A 134 -13.27 25.97 15.92
CA LYS A 134 -13.07 26.36 17.33
C LYS A 134 -13.25 27.86 17.54
N ARG A 135 -12.60 28.69 16.71
CA ARG A 135 -12.73 30.16 16.79
C ARG A 135 -14.15 30.65 16.53
N LYS A 136 -14.87 30.00 15.62
CA LYS A 136 -16.28 30.33 15.35
C LYS A 136 -17.13 29.97 16.58
N LEU A 137 -16.92 28.80 17.15
CA LEU A 137 -17.67 28.28 18.28
C LEU A 137 -17.42 29.09 19.56
N SER A 138 -16.17 29.41 19.90
CA SER A 138 -15.84 30.30 21.03
C SER A 138 -16.55 31.66 20.93
N ARG A 139 -16.77 32.18 19.72
CA ARG A 139 -17.51 33.44 19.52
C ARG A 139 -19.02 33.28 19.73
N GLN A 140 -19.58 32.11 19.48
CA GLN A 140 -20.99 31.81 19.74
C GLN A 140 -21.24 31.54 21.22
N LEU A 141 -20.23 31.05 21.95
CA LEU A 141 -20.32 30.68 23.36
C LEU A 141 -19.83 31.78 24.32
N LYS A 142 -19.76 33.05 23.88
CA LYS A 142 -19.18 34.15 24.69
C LYS A 142 -19.83 34.36 26.05
N ASP A 143 -21.10 33.98 26.19
CA ASP A 143 -21.87 34.12 27.43
C ASP A 143 -21.77 32.88 28.33
N ILE A 144 -20.91 31.91 27.98
CA ILE A 144 -20.66 30.67 28.73
C ILE A 144 -19.32 30.77 29.45
N GLU A 145 -19.29 30.31 30.68
CA GLU A 145 -18.04 30.16 31.45
C GLU A 145 -17.09 29.19 30.72
N ASP A 146 -15.80 29.53 30.66
CA ASP A 146 -14.79 28.75 29.95
C ASP A 146 -15.13 28.42 28.48
N ALA A 147 -15.74 29.39 27.78
CA ALA A 147 -16.18 29.28 26.38
C ALA A 147 -15.14 28.67 25.42
N ASP A 148 -13.85 28.95 25.63
CA ASP A 148 -12.76 28.41 24.80
C ASP A 148 -12.49 26.92 25.04
N ILE A 149 -12.66 26.44 26.28
CA ILE A 149 -12.52 25.03 26.65
C ILE A 149 -13.74 24.26 26.13
N VAL A 150 -14.94 24.78 26.39
CA VAL A 150 -16.19 24.19 25.89
C VAL A 150 -16.18 24.09 24.36
N ALA A 151 -15.73 25.15 23.67
CA ALA A 151 -15.58 25.14 22.22
C ALA A 151 -14.61 24.06 21.73
N ASP A 152 -13.51 23.84 22.44
CA ASP A 152 -12.55 22.77 22.12
C ASP A 152 -13.20 21.39 22.25
N THR A 153 -13.81 21.13 23.40
CA THR A 153 -14.47 19.85 23.70
C THR A 153 -15.56 19.53 22.68
N LEU A 154 -16.41 20.51 22.35
CA LEU A 154 -17.47 20.31 21.35
C LEU A 154 -16.91 20.04 19.96
N VAL A 155 -15.87 20.76 19.54
CA VAL A 155 -15.22 20.51 18.24
C VAL A 155 -14.58 19.13 18.20
N GLU A 156 -13.90 18.71 19.28
CA GLU A 156 -13.32 17.37 19.38
C GLU A 156 -14.39 16.26 19.34
N MET A 157 -15.58 16.54 19.89
CA MET A 157 -16.78 15.69 19.80
C MET A 157 -17.47 15.76 18.42
N GLY A 158 -17.00 16.59 17.49
CA GLY A 158 -17.59 16.75 16.16
C GLY A 158 -18.83 17.64 16.11
N ILE A 159 -19.01 18.49 17.12
CA ILE A 159 -20.17 19.38 17.29
C ILE A 159 -19.73 20.82 17.05
N TYR A 160 -20.17 21.40 15.94
CA TYR A 160 -19.79 22.76 15.50
C TYR A 160 -20.96 23.54 14.88
N ASP A 161 -22.13 22.91 14.82
CA ASP A 161 -23.36 23.39 14.24
C ASP A 161 -24.52 23.12 15.20
N ASN A 162 -25.51 24.01 15.21
CA ASN A 162 -26.69 23.95 16.09
C ASN A 162 -26.35 23.80 17.58
N VAL A 163 -25.29 24.47 18.05
CA VAL A 163 -24.87 24.37 19.46
C VAL A 163 -25.90 25.03 20.39
N GLU A 164 -26.74 25.91 19.84
CA GLU A 164 -27.85 26.56 20.54
C GLU A 164 -28.82 25.54 21.17
N GLU A 165 -28.97 24.35 20.58
CA GLU A 165 -29.80 23.25 21.11
C GLU A 165 -29.29 22.72 22.46
N PHE A 166 -28.01 22.93 22.77
CA PHE A 166 -27.36 22.44 23.99
C PHE A 166 -27.12 23.54 25.03
N PHE A 167 -27.54 24.79 24.79
CA PHE A 167 -27.28 25.90 25.72
C PHE A 167 -27.84 25.64 27.12
N SER A 168 -28.95 24.91 27.25
CA SER A 168 -29.50 24.49 28.54
C SER A 168 -28.57 23.58 29.34
N LEU A 169 -27.71 22.80 28.67
CA LEU A 169 -26.66 22.00 29.31
C LEU A 169 -25.41 22.83 29.58
N LEU A 170 -25.00 23.66 28.61
CA LEU A 170 -23.75 24.41 28.68
C LEU A 170 -23.78 25.53 29.73
N GLN A 171 -24.95 26.13 29.98
CA GLN A 171 -25.15 27.18 31.00
C GLN A 171 -25.44 26.61 32.39
N ALA A 172 -25.54 25.29 32.52
CA ALA A 172 -25.84 24.67 33.79
C ALA A 172 -24.63 24.72 34.73
N PRO A 173 -24.82 24.81 36.06
CA PRO A 173 -23.71 24.84 37.01
C PRO A 173 -22.88 23.54 37.03
N ASP A 174 -23.44 22.46 36.49
CA ASP A 174 -22.84 21.13 36.32
C ASP A 174 -22.34 20.88 34.87
N SER A 175 -22.26 21.92 34.03
CA SER A 175 -21.92 21.79 32.61
C SER A 175 -20.56 21.13 32.36
N GLU A 176 -19.55 21.44 33.19
CA GLU A 176 -18.22 20.84 33.12
C GLU A 176 -18.29 19.31 33.25
N ILE A 177 -19.03 18.82 34.25
CA ILE A 177 -19.19 17.38 34.52
C ILE A 177 -19.97 16.73 33.37
N ILE A 178 -21.06 17.37 32.90
CA ILE A 178 -21.88 16.86 31.82
C ILE A 178 -21.06 16.71 30.53
N LEU A 179 -20.26 17.73 30.19
CA LEU A 179 -19.42 17.72 29.00
C LEU A 179 -18.28 16.73 29.11
N ASP A 180 -17.63 16.61 30.27
CA ASP A 180 -16.58 15.61 30.51
C ASP A 180 -17.10 14.18 30.30
N PHE A 181 -18.29 13.86 30.84
CA PHE A 181 -18.93 12.57 30.59
C PHE A 181 -19.27 12.35 29.12
N ALA A 182 -19.85 13.35 28.45
CA ALA A 182 -20.19 13.25 27.04
C ALA A 182 -18.94 13.04 26.17
N TYR A 183 -17.88 13.79 26.47
CA TYR A 183 -16.58 13.69 25.81
C TYR A 183 -15.98 12.30 25.99
N LYS A 184 -15.89 11.79 27.22
CA LYS A 184 -15.36 10.45 27.53
C LYS A 184 -16.11 9.34 26.79
N ILE A 185 -17.44 9.42 26.69
CA ILE A 185 -18.24 8.47 25.91
C ILE A 185 -17.95 8.60 24.41
N SER A 186 -17.94 9.82 23.86
CA SER A 186 -17.65 10.04 22.44
C SER A 186 -16.24 9.54 22.04
N ASN A 187 -15.28 9.66 22.95
CA ASN A 187 -13.91 9.24 22.74
C ASN A 187 -13.77 7.71 22.60
N LEU A 188 -14.72 6.91 23.12
CA LEU A 188 -14.74 5.45 22.89
C LEU A 188 -14.92 5.12 21.42
N GLN A 189 -15.89 5.76 20.75
CA GLN A 189 -16.12 5.52 19.33
C GLN A 189 -14.92 5.96 18.50
N ARG A 190 -14.34 7.13 18.84
CA ARG A 190 -13.12 7.63 18.20
C ARG A 190 -11.93 6.67 18.39
N SER A 191 -11.75 6.16 19.60
CA SER A 191 -10.73 5.16 19.93
C SER A 191 -10.94 3.87 19.14
N SER A 192 -12.17 3.38 19.06
CA SER A 192 -12.52 2.20 18.26
C SER A 192 -12.19 2.38 16.77
N LYS A 193 -12.58 3.52 16.19
CA LYS A 193 -12.28 3.84 14.78
C LYS A 193 -10.78 3.98 14.52
N THR A 194 -10.05 4.55 15.49
CA THR A 194 -8.60 4.68 15.43
C THR A 194 -7.94 3.31 15.44
N ILE A 195 -8.39 2.38 16.30
CA ILE A 195 -7.91 0.99 16.33
C ILE A 195 -8.18 0.29 15.01
N GLU A 196 -9.38 0.41 14.45
CA GLU A 196 -9.74 -0.19 13.16
C GLU A 196 -8.81 0.29 12.05
N THR A 197 -8.66 1.62 11.92
CA THR A 197 -7.84 2.24 10.86
C THR A 197 -6.35 1.90 11.04
N ALA A 198 -5.85 1.91 12.27
CA ALA A 198 -4.47 1.58 12.58
C ALA A 198 -4.18 0.08 12.34
N SER A 199 -5.10 -0.81 12.73
CA SER A 199 -5.00 -2.25 12.47
C SER A 199 -4.96 -2.56 10.98
N GLN A 200 -5.80 -1.88 10.18
CA GLN A 200 -5.78 -2.02 8.73
C GLN A 200 -4.45 -1.53 8.12
N ARG A 201 -3.88 -0.43 8.64
CA ARG A 201 -2.55 0.05 8.21
C ARG A 201 -1.44 -0.95 8.56
N ALA A 202 -1.39 -1.44 9.78
CA ALA A 202 -0.42 -2.45 10.19
C ALA A 202 -0.51 -3.71 9.31
N SER A 203 -1.74 -4.17 9.03
CA SER A 203 -2.00 -5.29 8.14
C SER A 203 -1.48 -5.04 6.71
N ASN A 204 -1.67 -3.83 6.17
CA ASN A 204 -1.15 -3.47 4.85
C ASN A 204 0.38 -3.49 4.81
N VAL A 205 1.05 -3.01 5.87
CA VAL A 205 2.52 -3.02 5.94
C VAL A 205 3.06 -4.45 6.03
N VAL A 206 2.44 -5.29 6.86
CA VAL A 206 2.80 -6.72 6.97
C VAL A 206 2.54 -7.45 5.64
N PHE A 207 1.46 -7.10 4.93
CA PHE A 207 1.16 -7.66 3.63
C PHE A 207 2.20 -7.25 2.57
N ALA A 208 2.59 -5.97 2.52
CA ALA A 208 3.64 -5.47 1.64
C ALA A 208 5.00 -6.14 1.93
N LEU A 209 5.34 -6.32 3.21
CA LEU A 209 6.50 -7.10 3.63
C LEU A 209 6.45 -8.54 3.14
N LYS A 210 5.31 -9.21 3.28
CA LYS A 210 5.13 -10.60 2.86
C LYS A 210 5.29 -10.75 1.34
N ILE A 211 4.83 -9.78 0.56
CA ILE A 211 5.06 -9.74 -0.89
C ILE A 211 6.55 -9.57 -1.19
N PHE A 212 7.22 -8.64 -0.50
CA PHE A 212 8.65 -8.39 -0.70
C PHE A 212 9.51 -9.61 -0.31
N ALA A 213 9.19 -10.26 0.81
CA ALA A 213 9.91 -11.45 1.29
C ALA A 213 9.68 -12.69 0.40
N ARG A 214 8.58 -12.74 -0.35
CA ARG A 214 8.30 -13.84 -1.30
C ARG A 214 8.96 -13.69 -2.66
N PHE A 215 9.79 -12.65 -2.89
CA PHE A 215 10.65 -12.55 -4.08
C PHE A 215 11.69 -13.68 -4.20
N ASP A 216 11.75 -14.60 -3.23
CA ASP A 216 12.76 -15.66 -3.16
C ASP A 216 12.34 -17.00 -3.77
N GLN A 217 11.10 -17.16 -4.27
CA GLN A 217 10.82 -18.27 -5.17
C GLN A 217 11.17 -17.85 -6.60
N LEU A 218 12.47 -17.93 -6.92
CA LEU A 218 12.99 -18.05 -8.28
C LEU A 218 12.47 -19.36 -8.91
N GLY A 219 11.15 -19.47 -9.06
CA GLY A 219 10.54 -20.42 -9.96
C GLY A 219 11.07 -20.10 -11.34
N LYS A 220 11.51 -21.11 -12.09
CA LYS A 220 11.83 -20.92 -13.51
C LYS A 220 10.63 -20.29 -14.19
N LYS A 221 10.85 -19.49 -15.23
CA LYS A 221 9.72 -19.05 -16.07
C LYS A 221 8.98 -20.30 -16.55
N VAL A 222 7.68 -20.35 -16.30
CA VAL A 222 6.80 -21.42 -16.73
C VAL A 222 5.73 -20.85 -17.63
N GLN A 223 5.24 -21.69 -18.54
CA GLN A 223 4.06 -21.36 -19.33
C GLN A 223 2.87 -21.37 -18.39
N ALA A 224 2.30 -20.19 -18.11
CA ALA A 224 1.17 -20.04 -17.22
C ALA A 224 0.04 -19.23 -17.87
N ASN A 225 -1.18 -19.58 -17.49
CA ASN A 225 -2.36 -18.86 -17.89
C ASN A 225 -2.60 -17.70 -16.92
N ILE A 226 -2.59 -16.48 -17.45
CA ILE A 226 -2.74 -15.27 -16.65
C ILE A 226 -4.14 -15.19 -16.05
N THR A 227 -5.17 -15.62 -16.77
CA THR A 227 -6.54 -15.59 -16.28
C THR A 227 -6.71 -16.46 -15.04
N ASP A 228 -6.12 -17.65 -15.04
CA ASP A 228 -6.17 -18.58 -13.89
C ASP A 228 -5.46 -17.99 -12.67
N SER A 229 -4.37 -17.24 -12.89
CA SER A 229 -3.64 -16.56 -11.82
C SER A 229 -4.47 -15.44 -11.17
N ILE A 230 -5.20 -14.66 -11.96
CA ILE A 230 -6.12 -13.62 -11.48
C ILE A 230 -7.29 -14.26 -10.71
N GLU A 231 -7.89 -15.32 -11.26
CA GLU A 231 -8.98 -16.05 -10.60
C GLU A 231 -8.55 -16.62 -9.24
N THR A 232 -7.37 -17.22 -9.18
CA THR A 232 -6.80 -17.72 -7.92
C THR A 232 -6.75 -16.62 -6.87
N VAL A 233 -6.28 -15.43 -7.22
CA VAL A 233 -6.23 -14.30 -6.30
C VAL A 233 -7.63 -13.83 -5.91
N LEU A 234 -8.59 -13.78 -6.83
CA LEU A 234 -9.98 -13.41 -6.52
C LEU A 234 -10.62 -14.37 -5.53
N THR A 235 -10.32 -15.67 -5.58
CA THR A 235 -10.82 -16.64 -4.58
C THR A 235 -10.34 -16.32 -3.15
N LEU A 236 -9.13 -15.78 -2.99
CA LEU A 236 -8.61 -15.37 -1.68
C LEU A 236 -9.39 -14.20 -1.08
N TYR A 237 -10.00 -13.36 -1.93
CA TYR A 237 -10.83 -12.24 -1.52
C TYR A 237 -12.33 -12.57 -1.50
N HIS A 238 -12.74 -13.82 -1.73
CA HIS A 238 -14.15 -14.22 -1.84
C HIS A 238 -15.02 -13.74 -0.67
N ASN A 239 -14.50 -13.80 0.57
CA ASN A 239 -15.23 -13.33 1.75
C ASN A 239 -15.38 -11.80 1.80
N LYS A 240 -14.40 -11.06 1.28
CA LYS A 240 -14.41 -9.59 1.23
C LYS A 240 -15.22 -9.04 0.07
N LEU A 241 -15.39 -9.82 -0.99
CA LEU A 241 -16.14 -9.42 -2.20
C LEU A 241 -17.66 -9.65 -2.04
N LYS A 242 -18.08 -10.55 -1.14
CA LYS A 242 -19.46 -11.06 -1.12
C LYS A 242 -20.55 -10.09 -0.62
N HIS A 243 -20.19 -9.06 0.13
CA HIS A 243 -21.18 -8.29 0.88
C HIS A 243 -21.59 -6.97 0.22
N ASP A 244 -20.74 -6.32 -0.58
CA ASP A 244 -21.07 -5.02 -1.21
C ASP A 244 -20.26 -4.74 -2.50
N ILE A 245 -19.62 -5.76 -3.09
CA ILE A 245 -18.73 -5.58 -4.26
C ILE A 245 -19.15 -6.47 -5.42
N GLU A 246 -19.50 -5.86 -6.54
CA GLU A 246 -19.76 -6.55 -7.80
C GLU A 246 -18.45 -6.69 -8.59
N VAL A 247 -18.11 -7.91 -9.00
CA VAL A 247 -16.92 -8.16 -9.83
C VAL A 247 -17.34 -8.52 -11.25
N ILE A 248 -17.04 -7.64 -12.21
CA ILE A 248 -17.32 -7.84 -13.64
C ILE A 248 -16.03 -8.30 -14.33
N LYS A 249 -16.09 -9.38 -15.11
CA LYS A 249 -14.93 -10.03 -15.72
C LYS A 249 -15.09 -10.08 -17.24
N HIS A 250 -14.15 -9.46 -17.96
CA HIS A 250 -14.07 -9.53 -19.43
C HIS A 250 -12.75 -10.18 -19.84
N TYR A 251 -12.75 -11.50 -19.97
CA TYR A 251 -11.56 -12.25 -20.36
C TYR A 251 -11.59 -12.64 -21.83
N ALA A 252 -10.72 -12.04 -22.63
CA ALA A 252 -10.38 -12.57 -23.94
C ALA A 252 -9.46 -13.79 -23.80
N PRO A 253 -9.55 -14.78 -24.70
CA PRO A 253 -8.64 -15.92 -24.70
C PRO A 253 -7.21 -15.45 -24.97
N LEU A 254 -6.29 -15.78 -24.05
CA LEU A 254 -4.86 -15.55 -24.18
C LEU A 254 -4.13 -16.90 -24.23
N PRO A 255 -3.10 -17.05 -25.08
CA PRO A 255 -2.22 -18.21 -24.99
C PRO A 255 -1.44 -18.19 -23.66
N PRO A 256 -0.97 -19.36 -23.18
CA PRO A 256 -0.05 -19.41 -22.05
C PRO A 256 1.17 -18.50 -22.28
N ILE A 257 1.53 -17.77 -21.23
CA ILE A 257 2.63 -16.80 -21.26
C ILE A 257 3.76 -17.34 -20.43
N LEU A 258 4.98 -17.25 -20.96
CA LEU A 258 6.19 -17.63 -20.24
C LEU A 258 6.51 -16.56 -19.18
N CYS A 259 6.09 -16.79 -17.94
CA CYS A 259 6.19 -15.82 -16.84
C CYS A 259 6.55 -16.47 -15.51
N TYR A 260 6.67 -15.64 -14.47
CA TYR A 260 6.78 -16.05 -13.07
C TYR A 260 5.39 -15.94 -12.42
N PRO A 261 4.63 -17.04 -12.27
CA PRO A 261 3.24 -16.97 -11.81
C PRO A 261 3.10 -16.36 -10.42
N ASP A 262 4.05 -16.64 -9.52
CA ASP A 262 4.04 -16.11 -8.16
C ASP A 262 4.24 -14.59 -8.13
N GLU A 263 5.10 -14.06 -9.00
CA GLU A 263 5.28 -12.60 -9.14
C GLU A 263 4.01 -11.94 -9.67
N LEU A 264 3.36 -12.54 -10.67
CA LEU A 264 2.11 -12.01 -11.21
C LEU A 264 0.96 -12.09 -10.22
N ASN A 265 0.85 -13.19 -9.46
CA ASN A 265 -0.11 -13.31 -8.36
C ASN A 265 0.04 -12.17 -7.36
N HIS A 266 1.28 -11.78 -7.03
CA HIS A 266 1.50 -10.62 -6.16
C HIS A 266 1.05 -9.30 -6.78
N VAL A 267 1.29 -9.10 -8.08
CA VAL A 267 0.78 -7.92 -8.80
C VAL A 267 -0.74 -7.86 -8.72
N TRP A 268 -1.43 -8.96 -9.02
CA TRP A 268 -2.90 -9.03 -8.94
C TRP A 268 -3.40 -8.78 -7.53
N THR A 269 -2.76 -9.38 -6.52
CA THR A 269 -3.16 -9.23 -5.12
C THR A 269 -3.07 -7.77 -4.68
N ASN A 270 -2.00 -7.06 -5.07
CA ASN A 270 -1.84 -5.64 -4.77
C ASN A 270 -2.86 -4.76 -5.49
N LEU A 271 -3.09 -4.98 -6.78
CA LEU A 271 -4.02 -4.17 -7.56
C LEU A 271 -5.46 -4.34 -7.08
N ILE A 272 -5.87 -5.59 -6.85
CA ILE A 272 -7.21 -5.91 -6.31
C ILE A 272 -7.35 -5.28 -4.92
N HIS A 273 -6.38 -5.49 -4.01
CA HIS A 273 -6.44 -4.90 -2.68
C HIS A 273 -6.56 -3.38 -2.69
N ASN A 274 -5.77 -2.70 -3.54
CA ASN A 274 -5.82 -1.25 -3.68
C ASN A 274 -7.17 -0.76 -4.21
N ALA A 275 -7.73 -1.45 -5.21
CA ALA A 275 -9.06 -1.14 -5.75
C ALA A 275 -10.15 -1.31 -4.69
N LEU A 276 -10.11 -2.39 -3.91
CA LEU A 276 -11.08 -2.62 -2.83
C LEU A 276 -11.00 -1.52 -1.75
N GLN A 277 -9.78 -1.09 -1.38
CA GLN A 277 -9.60 0.01 -0.43
C GLN A 277 -10.08 1.35 -0.98
N ALA A 278 -9.80 1.64 -2.25
CA ALA A 278 -10.21 2.85 -2.92
C ALA A 278 -11.74 3.02 -2.96
N MET A 279 -12.46 1.91 -3.09
CA MET A 279 -13.92 1.85 -3.06
C MET A 279 -14.50 1.73 -1.65
N GLU A 280 -13.67 1.80 -0.59
CA GLU A 280 -14.10 1.53 0.80
C GLU A 280 -14.88 0.20 0.93
N TYR A 281 -14.48 -0.79 0.14
CA TYR A 281 -15.12 -2.10 0.04
C TYR A 281 -16.59 -2.07 -0.42
N LYS A 282 -17.02 -1.05 -1.18
CA LYS A 282 -18.36 -0.96 -1.77
C LYS A 282 -18.32 -0.47 -3.22
N GLY A 283 -18.88 -1.22 -4.16
CA GLY A 283 -18.96 -0.80 -5.57
C GLY A 283 -18.70 -1.91 -6.58
N THR A 284 -18.14 -1.57 -7.73
CA THR A 284 -17.91 -2.46 -8.85
C THR A 284 -16.42 -2.49 -9.23
N LEU A 285 -15.85 -3.70 -9.25
CA LEU A 285 -14.50 -3.99 -9.77
C LEU A 285 -14.62 -4.66 -11.14
N ILE A 286 -14.12 -4.01 -12.18
CA ILE A 286 -14.09 -4.51 -13.55
C ILE A 286 -12.68 -4.98 -13.87
N ILE A 287 -12.51 -6.23 -14.31
CA ILE A 287 -11.23 -6.79 -14.72
C ILE A 287 -11.32 -7.20 -16.19
N GLU A 288 -10.42 -6.66 -17.01
CA GLU A 288 -10.37 -6.95 -18.43
C GLU A 288 -9.01 -7.52 -18.81
N VAL A 289 -9.03 -8.57 -19.62
CA VAL A 289 -7.84 -9.26 -20.10
C VAL A 289 -7.96 -9.33 -21.63
N SER A 290 -6.99 -8.76 -22.34
CA SER A 290 -6.99 -8.66 -23.80
C SER A 290 -5.59 -8.83 -24.39
N GLU A 291 -5.49 -9.14 -25.68
CA GLU A 291 -4.24 -9.11 -26.44
C GLU A 291 -4.20 -7.88 -27.35
N GLN A 292 -3.10 -7.11 -27.28
CA GLN A 292 -2.84 -5.99 -28.17
C GLN A 292 -1.38 -6.03 -28.61
N ASP A 293 -1.11 -5.93 -29.91
CA ASP A 293 0.25 -5.93 -30.48
C ASP A 293 1.13 -7.10 -29.99
N LYS A 294 0.58 -8.32 -29.91
CA LYS A 294 1.23 -9.52 -29.35
C LYS A 294 1.65 -9.40 -27.87
N GLN A 295 0.98 -8.53 -27.11
CA GLN A 295 1.18 -8.38 -25.68
C GLN A 295 -0.14 -8.60 -24.94
N ALA A 296 -0.09 -9.32 -23.83
CA ALA A 296 -1.20 -9.37 -22.90
C ALA A 296 -1.34 -8.01 -22.20
N VAL A 297 -2.55 -7.47 -22.23
CA VAL A 297 -2.96 -6.23 -21.58
C VAL A 297 -4.05 -6.56 -20.57
N ILE A 298 -3.76 -6.30 -19.30
CA ILE A 298 -4.67 -6.48 -18.18
C ILE A 298 -5.08 -5.09 -17.69
N SER A 299 -6.38 -4.85 -17.57
CA SER A 299 -6.95 -3.64 -16.96
C SER A 299 -7.75 -4.03 -15.71
N MET A 300 -7.66 -3.22 -14.67
CA MET A 300 -8.50 -3.32 -13.47
C MET A 300 -9.06 -1.93 -13.19
N THR A 301 -10.38 -1.81 -13.17
CA THR A 301 -11.09 -0.55 -13.02
C THR A 301 -12.05 -0.66 -11.85
N ASP A 302 -12.03 0.32 -10.96
CA ASP A 302 -12.85 0.34 -9.75
C ASP A 302 -13.79 1.56 -9.76
N SER A 303 -14.98 1.41 -9.18
CA SER A 303 -15.96 2.48 -9.06
C SER A 303 -15.67 3.35 -7.83
N PHE A 304 -14.69 4.25 -7.96
CA PHE A 304 -14.31 5.19 -6.90
C PHE A 304 -15.50 6.02 -6.36
N SER A 305 -15.51 6.29 -5.05
CA SER A 305 -16.35 7.33 -4.46
C SER A 305 -15.73 8.72 -4.66
N LEU A 306 -16.55 9.76 -4.90
CA LEU A 306 -16.10 11.14 -5.12
C LEU A 306 -15.31 11.73 -3.93
N LEU A 307 -15.46 11.19 -2.72
CA LEU A 307 -14.75 11.60 -1.51
C LEU A 307 -13.26 11.19 -1.52
N ALA A 308 -12.88 10.08 -2.16
CA ALA A 308 -11.49 9.65 -2.25
C ALA A 308 -10.63 10.51 -3.21
N TRP A 309 -11.26 11.25 -4.12
CA TRP A 309 -10.60 12.07 -5.15
C TRP A 309 -9.83 13.27 -4.58
N THR A 310 -10.36 13.92 -3.54
CA THR A 310 -9.71 15.05 -2.88
C THR A 310 -8.43 14.61 -2.14
N PHE A 311 -8.43 13.39 -1.60
CA PHE A 311 -7.30 12.78 -0.91
C PHE A 311 -6.17 12.37 -1.86
N TRP A 312 -6.47 11.74 -3.00
CA TRP A 312 -5.48 11.28 -3.98
C TRP A 312 -4.79 12.41 -4.75
N ARG A 313 -5.46 13.56 -4.92
CA ARG A 313 -4.87 14.73 -5.59
C ARG A 313 -3.68 15.33 -4.82
N ARG A 314 -3.64 15.18 -3.49
CA ARG A 314 -2.54 15.66 -2.63
C ARG A 314 -1.29 14.76 -2.66
N ARG A 315 -1.45 13.45 -2.82
CA ARG A 315 -0.32 12.47 -2.79
C ARG A 315 0.43 12.31 -4.11
N ARG A 316 -0.13 12.76 -5.24
CA ARG A 316 0.42 12.58 -6.59
C ARG A 316 1.81 13.23 -6.81
N ALA A 317 2.17 14.23 -5.99
CA ALA A 317 3.45 14.94 -6.12
C ALA A 317 4.63 14.25 -5.41
N ALA A 318 4.38 13.35 -4.45
CA ALA A 318 5.44 12.76 -3.62
C ALA A 318 5.97 11.41 -4.14
N ILE A 319 5.20 10.71 -4.99
CA ILE A 319 5.48 9.30 -5.33
C ILE A 319 6.04 9.14 -6.75
N TRP A 320 5.86 10.10 -7.66
CA TRP A 320 6.28 9.97 -9.07
C TRP A 320 7.26 11.05 -9.53
N PRO A 321 8.55 10.73 -9.80
CA PRO A 321 9.47 11.64 -10.46
C PRO A 321 9.00 11.93 -11.90
N ARG A 322 9.08 13.20 -12.32
CA ARG A 322 8.62 13.79 -13.61
C ARG A 322 9.06 13.09 -14.92
N LYS A 323 9.82 11.99 -14.91
CA LYS A 323 10.49 11.43 -16.10
C LYS A 323 9.78 10.27 -16.82
N MET A 324 8.60 9.81 -16.38
CA MET A 324 7.91 8.67 -17.01
C MET A 324 6.67 9.01 -17.88
N VAL A 325 6.42 10.27 -18.22
CA VAL A 325 5.25 10.65 -19.04
C VAL A 325 5.70 10.98 -20.47
N SER A 326 5.59 10.02 -21.39
CA SER A 326 5.72 10.29 -22.83
C SER A 326 4.47 11.02 -23.34
N ARG A 327 4.68 12.17 -23.99
CA ARG A 327 3.67 13.07 -24.57
C ARG A 327 2.94 12.48 -25.78
N ARG A 328 1.69 12.95 -25.98
CA ARG A 328 0.70 12.76 -27.09
C ARG A 328 -0.21 11.54 -26.86
N THR A 329 -1.55 11.62 -26.82
CA THR A 329 -2.53 12.39 -27.63
C THR A 329 -3.93 12.46 -26.92
N PRO A 330 -4.99 13.11 -27.47
CA PRO A 330 -5.83 14.12 -26.79
C PRO A 330 -7.14 13.61 -26.13
N LEU A 331 -7.73 14.52 -25.35
CA LEU A 331 -8.99 14.38 -24.63
C LEU A 331 -10.18 14.03 -25.53
N THR A 332 -11.01 13.09 -25.06
CA THR A 332 -12.47 13.11 -25.24
C THR A 332 -13.14 12.85 -23.88
N LEU A 333 -14.16 13.66 -23.60
CA LEU A 333 -14.85 13.83 -22.32
C LEU A 333 -15.55 12.56 -21.79
N GLY A 334 -15.60 12.46 -20.46
CA GLY A 334 -16.64 11.73 -19.73
C GLY A 334 -16.14 10.52 -18.93
N ILE A 335 -16.21 10.62 -17.61
CA ILE A 335 -15.91 9.58 -16.60
C ILE A 335 -14.42 9.47 -16.22
N GLY A 336 -14.20 9.46 -14.91
CA GLY A 336 -12.97 9.86 -14.25
C GLY A 336 -11.86 8.82 -14.28
N LEU A 337 -10.66 9.32 -14.60
CA LEU A 337 -9.34 8.79 -14.27
C LEU A 337 -9.16 7.26 -14.37
N LEU A 338 -8.95 6.77 -15.59
CA LEU A 338 -8.25 5.50 -15.85
C LEU A 338 -6.94 5.43 -15.03
N LEU A 339 -6.91 4.59 -14.00
CA LEU A 339 -5.68 3.92 -13.59
C LEU A 339 -5.45 2.72 -14.53
N ALA A 340 -5.34 3.00 -15.84
CA ALA A 340 -4.71 2.07 -16.75
C ALA A 340 -3.21 2.05 -16.43
N GLN A 341 -2.81 1.23 -15.45
CA GLN A 341 -1.45 0.70 -15.49
C GLN A 341 -1.38 -0.24 -16.69
N ARG A 342 -1.19 0.32 -17.88
CA ARG A 342 -0.97 -0.42 -19.12
C ARG A 342 0.42 -1.06 -19.03
N TRP A 343 0.51 -2.19 -18.34
CA TRP A 343 1.72 -2.98 -18.27
C TRP A 343 1.98 -3.61 -19.64
N ARG A 344 2.93 -3.04 -20.39
CA ARG A 344 3.52 -3.70 -21.55
C ARG A 344 4.39 -4.85 -21.05
N CYS A 345 3.85 -6.08 -21.03
CA CYS A 345 4.64 -7.28 -20.72
C CYS A 345 5.85 -7.47 -21.66
N GLY A 346 5.94 -6.75 -22.78
CA GLY A 346 7.05 -6.86 -23.72
C GLY A 346 8.44 -6.41 -23.23
N LYS A 347 8.58 -5.78 -22.05
CA LYS A 347 9.90 -5.38 -21.51
C LYS A 347 10.52 -6.34 -20.47
N MET A 348 9.78 -7.32 -19.96
CA MET A 348 10.37 -8.46 -19.21
C MET A 348 10.67 -9.68 -20.11
N ILE A 349 10.43 -9.51 -21.42
CA ILE A 349 10.53 -10.54 -22.46
C ILE A 349 11.78 -10.34 -23.35
N ALA A 350 12.58 -9.29 -23.13
CA ALA A 350 13.85 -9.09 -23.83
C ALA A 350 15.04 -9.49 -22.96
#